data_AF-A0A969GWS9-F1
#
_entry.id   AF-A0A969GWS9-F1
#
_cell.length_a   1.000
_cell.length_b   1.000
_cell.length_c   1.000
_cell.angle_alpha   90.00
_cell.angle_beta   90.00
_cell.angle_gamma   90.00
#
_symmetry.space_group_name_H-M   'P 1'
#
loop_
_entity.id
_entity.type
_entity.pdbx_description
1 polymer ?
#
loop_
_entity_poly.entity_id
_entity_poly.type
_entity_poly.pdbx_seq_one_letter_code
_entity_poly.pdbx_strand_id
1 'polypeptide(L)'
;MTSTIAPSAQPILWEELTWEQITALRDTGMNMVILPVGATEQHALHLPVGVDTFSATAVAHGVSAQTGIPVLPALPYGCSLGHSKKWAGTISLRPETLAKLILEIAEWVASAGFERILVLNGHVTNWAPLRCGLENVRHTYPDLRIALRSIWEISAQIH
;
A
#
# COMPACT_ATOMS: atom_id res chain seq x y z
N MET A 1 -24.18 -14.59 -3.67
CA MET A 1 -23.27 -15.74 -3.73
C MET A 1 -21.86 -15.21 -3.51
N THR A 2 -21.31 -15.36 -2.32
CA THR A 2 -19.92 -14.99 -2.02
C THR A 2 -19.01 -16.05 -2.62
N SER A 3 -18.38 -15.73 -3.75
CA SER A 3 -17.33 -16.55 -4.33
C SER A 3 -16.13 -16.50 -3.38
N THR A 4 -15.93 -17.56 -2.59
CA THR A 4 -14.70 -17.79 -1.85
C THR A 4 -13.61 -18.15 -2.85
N ILE A 5 -12.77 -17.17 -3.18
CA ILE A 5 -11.51 -17.40 -3.88
C ILE A 5 -10.68 -18.36 -3.00
N ALA A 6 -10.24 -19.48 -3.57
CA ALA A 6 -9.40 -20.42 -2.85
C ALA A 6 -8.07 -19.73 -2.48
N PRO A 7 -7.51 -19.95 -1.28
CA PRO A 7 -6.25 -19.33 -0.88
C PRO A 7 -5.15 -19.70 -1.89
N SER A 8 -4.47 -18.69 -2.44
CA SER A 8 -3.22 -18.94 -3.15
C SER A 8 -2.14 -19.25 -2.10
N ALA A 9 -1.53 -20.43 -2.14
CA ALA A 9 -0.49 -20.78 -1.14
C ALA A 9 0.69 -19.79 -1.12
N GLN A 10 0.79 -18.89 -2.11
CA GLN A 10 1.77 -17.82 -2.25
C GLN A 10 1.06 -16.49 -2.62
N PRO A 11 1.59 -15.32 -2.21
CA PRO A 11 1.07 -14.03 -2.62
C PRO A 11 1.24 -13.81 -4.14
N ILE A 12 0.38 -12.97 -4.72
CA ILE A 12 0.50 -12.50 -6.12
C ILE A 12 1.16 -11.12 -6.08
N LEU A 13 2.40 -11.02 -6.58
CA LEU A 13 3.20 -9.79 -6.53
C LEU A 13 3.23 -9.13 -7.90
N TRP A 14 2.80 -7.86 -7.99
CA TRP A 14 2.66 -7.14 -9.24
C TRP A 14 4.00 -7.02 -9.99
N GLU A 15 5.09 -6.77 -9.29
CA GLU A 15 6.46 -6.67 -9.84
C GLU A 15 7.01 -7.98 -10.43
N GLU A 16 6.38 -9.12 -10.15
CA GLU A 16 6.77 -10.43 -10.67
C GLU A 16 5.91 -10.88 -11.87
N LEU A 17 4.88 -10.10 -12.22
CA LEU A 17 3.97 -10.41 -13.32
C LEU A 17 4.39 -9.71 -14.62
N THR A 18 4.16 -10.38 -15.74
CA THR A 18 4.13 -9.72 -17.05
C THR A 18 2.84 -8.90 -17.21
N TRP A 19 2.84 -7.93 -18.11
CA TRP A 19 1.65 -7.14 -18.41
C TRP A 19 0.48 -8.01 -18.95
N GLU A 20 0.77 -9.12 -19.63
CA GLU A 20 -0.21 -10.10 -20.07
C GLU A 20 -0.85 -10.84 -18.89
N GLN A 21 -0.05 -11.20 -17.88
CA GLN A 21 -0.55 -11.83 -16.66
C GLN A 21 -1.43 -10.88 -15.85
N ILE A 22 -1.06 -9.59 -15.77
CA ILE A 22 -1.90 -8.55 -15.15
C ILE A 22 -3.24 -8.42 -15.88
N THR A 23 -3.20 -8.40 -17.22
CA THR A 23 -4.40 -8.37 -18.07
C THR A 23 -5.28 -9.59 -17.81
N ALA A 24 -4.69 -10.79 -17.77
CA ALA A 24 -5.41 -12.03 -17.49
C ALA A 24 -6.06 -12.02 -16.09
N LEU A 25 -5.36 -11.52 -15.06
CA LEU A 25 -5.93 -11.38 -13.71
C LEU A 25 -7.20 -10.52 -13.74
N ARG A 26 -7.13 -9.33 -14.35
CA ARG A 26 -8.30 -8.45 -14.53
C ARG A 26 -9.44 -9.19 -15.22
N ASP A 27 -9.15 -9.92 -16.30
CA ASP A 27 -10.16 -10.62 -17.11
C ASP A 27 -10.83 -11.79 -16.37
N THR A 28 -10.21 -12.31 -15.29
CA THR A 28 -10.88 -13.25 -14.36
C THR A 28 -11.91 -12.60 -13.43
N GLY A 29 -12.02 -11.26 -13.45
CA GLY A 29 -12.87 -10.46 -12.57
C GLY A 29 -12.16 -9.91 -11.33
N MET A 30 -10.84 -10.09 -11.21
CA MET A 30 -10.06 -9.44 -10.16
C MET A 30 -10.00 -7.93 -10.42
N ASN A 31 -10.65 -7.13 -9.56
CA ASN A 31 -10.72 -5.67 -9.73
C ASN A 31 -10.12 -4.89 -8.55
N MET A 32 -9.34 -5.55 -7.68
CA MET A 32 -8.71 -4.93 -6.51
C MET A 32 -7.20 -5.14 -6.50
N VAL A 33 -6.47 -4.17 -5.96
CA VAL A 33 -5.04 -4.28 -5.61
C VAL A 33 -4.78 -3.81 -4.17
N ILE A 34 -3.68 -4.27 -3.58
CA ILE A 34 -3.18 -3.79 -2.28
C ILE A 34 -1.92 -2.96 -2.52
N LEU A 35 -1.83 -1.77 -1.91
CA LEU A 35 -0.64 -0.91 -1.94
C LEU A 35 -0.03 -0.82 -0.52
N PRO A 36 1.09 -1.51 -0.25
CA PRO A 36 1.83 -1.32 0.99
C PRO A 36 2.57 0.02 0.97
N VAL A 37 2.45 0.80 2.04
CA VAL A 37 3.14 2.08 2.20
C VAL A 37 3.84 2.11 3.55
N GLY A 38 5.17 2.06 3.53
CA GLY A 38 6.00 2.16 4.72
C GLY A 38 6.72 3.49 4.82
N ALA A 39 7.90 3.44 5.42
CA ALA A 39 8.88 4.52 5.47
C ALA A 39 10.29 3.93 5.62
N THR A 40 11.28 4.81 5.44
CA THR A 40 12.68 4.54 5.74
C THR A 40 13.10 5.51 6.85
N GLU A 41 13.10 5.04 8.09
CA GLU A 41 13.32 5.89 9.26
C GLU A 41 14.06 5.23 10.42
N GLN A 42 14.64 6.07 11.27
CA GLN A 42 15.31 5.64 12.49
C GLN A 42 14.37 4.89 13.45
N HIS A 43 14.71 3.64 13.80
CA HIS A 43 14.04 2.82 14.82
C HIS A 43 14.99 2.45 15.99
N ALA A 44 15.58 3.47 16.61
CA ALA A 44 16.57 3.31 17.68
C ALA A 44 17.80 2.47 17.25
N LEU A 45 18.54 1.90 18.20
CA LEU A 45 19.82 1.23 17.94
C LEU A 45 19.70 -0.26 17.59
N HIS A 46 18.50 -0.83 17.65
CA HIS A 46 18.30 -2.29 17.61
C HIS A 46 17.50 -2.78 16.40
N LEU A 47 16.94 -1.87 15.60
CA LEU A 47 16.15 -2.19 14.42
C LEU A 47 16.70 -1.52 13.16
N PRO A 48 16.53 -2.15 11.99
CA PRO A 48 16.86 -1.53 10.71
C PRO A 48 15.90 -0.39 10.40
N VAL A 49 16.28 0.47 9.45
CA VAL A 49 15.47 1.65 9.07
C VAL A 49 14.24 1.32 8.21
N GLY A 50 14.07 0.08 7.78
CA GLY A 50 13.00 -0.34 6.86
C GLY A 50 11.80 -1.03 7.52
N VAL A 51 11.72 -1.04 8.86
CA VAL A 51 10.72 -1.83 9.62
C VAL A 51 9.28 -1.53 9.17
N ASP A 52 8.96 -0.26 8.96
CA ASP A 52 7.62 0.15 8.53
C ASP A 52 7.23 -0.48 7.19
N THR A 53 8.17 -0.51 6.24
CA THR A 53 7.98 -1.12 4.92
C THR A 53 7.87 -2.64 5.04
N PHE A 54 8.77 -3.27 5.78
CA PHE A 54 8.75 -4.73 5.99
C PHE A 54 7.42 -5.19 6.61
N SER A 55 6.91 -4.44 7.59
CA SER A 55 5.68 -4.77 8.29
C SER A 55 4.46 -4.61 7.39
N ALA A 56 4.34 -3.51 6.66
CA ALA A 56 3.25 -3.30 5.70
C ALA A 56 3.24 -4.37 4.60
N THR A 57 4.42 -4.67 4.04
CA THR A 57 4.58 -5.70 3.00
C THR A 57 4.22 -7.09 3.52
N ALA A 58 4.69 -7.48 4.71
CA ALA A 58 4.39 -8.80 5.28
C ALA A 58 2.88 -9.01 5.48
N VAL A 59 2.18 -7.98 6.00
CA VAL A 59 0.71 -8.03 6.13
C VAL A 59 0.04 -8.12 4.76
N ALA A 60 0.46 -7.32 3.79
CA ALA A 60 -0.09 -7.34 2.43
C ALA A 60 0.08 -8.72 1.76
N HIS A 61 1.26 -9.32 1.89
CA HIS A 61 1.54 -10.65 1.35
C HIS A 61 0.66 -11.72 2.02
N GLY A 62 0.50 -11.66 3.34
CA GLY A 62 -0.38 -12.57 4.07
C GLY A 62 -1.85 -12.48 3.64
N VAL A 63 -2.34 -11.26 3.35
CA VAL A 63 -3.68 -11.03 2.80
C VAL A 63 -3.76 -11.56 1.36
N SER A 64 -2.77 -11.27 0.53
CA SER A 64 -2.72 -11.71 -0.87
C SER A 64 -2.74 -13.24 -0.99
N ALA A 65 -1.92 -13.94 -0.21
CA ALA A 65 -1.94 -15.40 -0.17
C ALA A 65 -3.33 -15.96 0.19
N GLN A 66 -4.07 -15.29 1.09
CA GLN A 66 -5.40 -15.78 1.46
C GLN A 66 -6.50 -15.44 0.45
N THR A 67 -6.32 -14.38 -0.34
CA THR A 67 -7.41 -13.76 -1.12
C THR A 67 -7.17 -13.76 -2.64
N GLY A 68 -5.94 -14.03 -3.08
CA GLY A 68 -5.50 -13.86 -4.47
C GLY A 68 -5.42 -12.40 -4.92
N ILE A 69 -5.62 -11.41 -4.05
CA ILE A 69 -5.56 -9.99 -4.44
C ILE A 69 -4.09 -9.62 -4.72
N PRO A 70 -3.74 -9.08 -5.89
CA PRO A 70 -2.36 -8.70 -6.20
C PRO A 70 -1.87 -7.53 -5.34
N VAL A 71 -0.60 -7.60 -4.95
CA VAL A 71 0.11 -6.59 -4.17
C VAL A 71 0.96 -5.75 -5.11
N LEU A 72 0.76 -4.43 -5.10
CA LEU A 72 1.63 -3.47 -5.80
C LEU A 72 3.00 -3.39 -5.11
N PRO A 73 4.04 -2.92 -5.82
CA PRO A 73 5.35 -2.69 -5.21
C PRO A 73 5.21 -1.76 -4.00
N ALA A 74 5.77 -2.19 -2.87
CA ALA A 74 5.71 -1.41 -1.64
C ALA A 74 6.42 -0.06 -1.82
N LEU A 75 5.84 0.99 -1.25
CA LEU A 75 6.50 2.30 -1.19
C LEU A 75 7.41 2.36 0.03
N PRO A 76 8.75 2.41 -0.14
CA PRO A 76 9.69 2.36 0.97
C PRO A 76 9.93 3.73 1.61
N TYR A 77 9.42 4.81 1.00
CA TYR A 77 9.63 6.18 1.45
C TYR A 77 8.29 6.82 1.84
N GLY A 78 8.22 7.28 3.08
CA GLY A 78 7.06 7.91 3.67
C GLY A 78 7.38 9.32 4.18
N CYS A 79 6.52 9.83 5.05
CA CYS A 79 6.67 11.12 5.71
C CYS A 79 7.19 10.97 7.15
N SER A 80 8.51 11.03 7.32
CA SER A 80 9.21 10.93 8.60
C SER A 80 9.89 12.27 9.00
N LEU A 81 9.34 13.42 8.59
CA LEU A 81 9.95 14.74 8.83
C LEU A 81 10.22 15.03 10.32
N GLY A 82 9.39 14.49 11.21
CA GLY A 82 9.54 14.61 12.66
C GLY A 82 10.78 13.90 13.22
N HIS A 83 11.35 12.93 12.48
CA HIS A 83 12.59 12.27 12.88
C HIS A 83 13.81 13.16 12.63
N SER A 84 13.66 14.35 12.03
CA SER A 84 14.74 15.32 11.79
C SER A 84 15.92 14.75 10.98
N LYS A 85 16.92 15.58 10.70
CA LYS A 85 18.13 15.15 9.97
C LYS A 85 19.25 14.65 10.90
N LYS A 86 19.00 14.55 12.21
CA LYS A 86 20.07 14.24 13.19
C LYS A 86 20.45 12.77 13.23
N TRP A 87 19.57 11.87 12.80
CA TRP A 87 19.86 10.44 12.70
C TRP A 87 20.08 10.07 11.23
N ALA A 88 21.24 9.50 10.93
CA ALA A 88 21.54 9.01 9.59
C ALA A 88 20.58 7.87 9.19
N GLY A 89 20.28 7.78 7.90
CA GLY A 89 19.45 6.72 7.33
C GLY A 89 17.96 7.04 7.18
N THR A 90 17.43 8.08 7.84
CA THR A 90 16.05 8.52 7.60
C THR A 90 15.95 9.24 6.25
N ILE A 91 15.04 8.77 5.38
CA ILE A 91 14.74 9.38 4.08
C ILE A 91 13.25 9.69 4.06
N SER A 92 12.90 10.98 4.04
CA SER A 92 11.52 11.44 4.15
C SER A 92 11.09 12.22 2.91
N LEU A 93 9.87 11.92 2.46
CA LEU A 93 9.11 12.74 1.54
C LEU A 93 8.44 13.90 2.29
N ARG A 94 8.06 14.94 1.54
CA ARG A 94 7.12 15.94 2.04
C ARG A 94 5.68 15.40 1.96
N PRO A 95 4.76 15.83 2.84
CA PRO A 95 3.36 15.38 2.82
C PRO A 95 2.68 15.54 1.46
N GLU A 96 2.92 16.66 0.77
CA GLU A 96 2.32 16.94 -0.53
C GLU A 96 2.84 15.99 -1.61
N THR A 97 4.11 15.59 -1.52
CA THR A 97 4.72 14.61 -2.42
C THR A 97 4.08 13.24 -2.24
N LEU A 98 3.91 12.77 -1.00
CA LEU A 98 3.30 11.47 -0.75
C LEU A 98 1.82 11.48 -1.16
N ALA A 99 1.07 12.55 -0.87
CA ALA A 99 -0.32 12.68 -1.31
C ALA A 99 -0.46 12.65 -2.84
N LYS A 100 0.44 13.34 -3.55
CA LYS A 100 0.48 13.35 -5.02
C LYS A 100 0.85 11.99 -5.60
N LEU A 101 1.82 11.30 -5.00
CA LEU A 101 2.25 9.97 -5.42
C LEU A 101 1.08 8.95 -5.37
N ILE A 102 0.26 8.99 -4.32
CA ILE A 102 -0.93 8.14 -4.22
C ILE A 102 -1.93 8.40 -5.35
N LEU A 103 -2.14 9.66 -5.71
CA LEU A 103 -3.00 10.03 -6.83
C LEU A 103 -2.48 9.47 -8.16
N GLU A 104 -1.19 9.67 -8.45
CA GLU A 104 -0.57 9.22 -9.70
C GLU A 104 -0.52 7.68 -9.79
N ILE A 105 -0.28 6.98 -8.68
CA ILE A 105 -0.36 5.51 -8.65
C ILE A 105 -1.79 5.03 -8.93
N ALA A 106 -2.78 5.67 -8.30
CA ALA A 106 -4.18 5.33 -8.50
C ALA A 106 -4.64 5.52 -9.95
N GLU A 107 -4.14 6.55 -10.64
CA GLU A 107 -4.37 6.79 -12.07
C GLU A 107 -3.93 5.58 -12.91
N TRP A 108 -2.70 5.08 -12.69
CA TRP A 108 -2.18 3.94 -13.44
C TRP A 108 -2.89 2.63 -13.11
N VAL A 109 -3.28 2.43 -11.86
CA VAL A 109 -4.08 1.27 -11.44
C VAL A 109 -5.46 1.29 -12.11
N ALA A 110 -6.11 2.45 -12.15
CA ALA A 110 -7.38 2.63 -12.86
C ALA A 110 -7.21 2.40 -14.36
N SER A 111 -6.15 2.92 -14.97
CA SER A 111 -5.84 2.70 -16.40
C SER A 111 -5.57 1.23 -16.73
N ALA A 112 -5.09 0.43 -15.77
CA ALA A 112 -4.92 -1.02 -15.92
C ALA A 112 -6.25 -1.80 -15.81
N GLY A 113 -7.35 -1.13 -15.45
CA GLY A 113 -8.69 -1.72 -15.35
C GLY A 113 -9.07 -2.23 -13.95
N PHE A 114 -8.32 -1.83 -12.91
CA PHE A 114 -8.66 -2.14 -11.52
C PHE A 114 -9.48 -1.01 -10.90
N GLU A 115 -10.50 -1.36 -10.13
CA GLU A 115 -11.51 -0.42 -9.61
C GLU A 115 -11.38 -0.19 -8.10
N ARG A 116 -10.48 -0.91 -7.43
CA ARG A 116 -10.36 -0.87 -5.97
C ARG A 116 -8.90 -0.89 -5.52
N ILE A 117 -8.57 -0.01 -4.58
CA ILE A 117 -7.24 0.08 -3.98
C ILE A 117 -7.36 0.03 -2.46
N LEU A 118 -6.68 -0.93 -1.84
CA LEU A 118 -6.45 -0.94 -0.40
C LEU A 118 -5.03 -0.43 -0.10
N VAL A 119 -4.91 0.75 0.49
CA VAL A 119 -3.64 1.26 1.00
C VAL A 119 -3.42 0.72 2.41
N LEU A 120 -2.34 -0.05 2.60
CA LEU A 120 -1.91 -0.55 3.91
C LEU A 120 -0.73 0.27 4.42
N ASN A 121 -1.00 1.07 5.46
CA ASN A 121 -0.04 1.99 6.05
C ASN A 121 0.77 1.33 7.17
N GLY A 122 2.09 1.32 7.02
CA GLY A 122 3.06 0.83 8.01
C GLY A 122 3.69 1.91 8.87
N HIS A 123 3.41 3.19 8.63
CA HIS A 123 4.11 4.30 9.31
C HIS A 123 3.15 5.40 9.81
N VAL A 124 3.26 5.81 11.07
CA VAL A 124 2.25 6.67 11.72
C VAL A 124 2.09 8.03 11.01
N THR A 125 3.18 8.71 10.67
CA THR A 125 3.10 10.06 10.08
C THR A 125 2.76 10.07 8.58
N ASN A 126 2.62 8.91 7.95
CA ASN A 126 1.98 8.80 6.64
C ASN A 126 0.46 9.04 6.69
N TRP A 127 -0.19 8.94 7.85
CA TRP A 127 -1.65 8.96 7.94
C TRP A 127 -2.27 10.20 7.29
N ALA A 128 -1.83 11.40 7.68
CA ALA A 128 -2.36 12.65 7.14
C ALA A 128 -2.14 12.79 5.62
N PRO A 129 -0.92 12.63 5.07
CA PRO A 129 -0.72 12.72 3.62
C PRO A 129 -1.43 11.62 2.82
N LEU A 130 -1.48 10.39 3.33
CA LEU A 130 -2.27 9.31 2.69
C LEU A 130 -3.77 9.62 2.72
N ARG A 131 -4.25 10.29 3.78
CA ARG A 131 -5.63 10.75 3.87
C ARG A 131 -5.94 11.81 2.80
N CYS A 132 -5.07 12.80 2.64
CA CYS A 132 -5.17 13.79 1.57
C CYS A 132 -5.13 13.14 0.17
N GLY A 133 -4.16 12.24 -0.07
CA GLY A 133 -4.04 11.54 -1.36
C GLY A 133 -5.28 10.74 -1.71
N LEU A 134 -5.88 10.04 -0.74
CA LEU A 134 -7.12 9.30 -0.95
C LEU A 134 -8.31 10.23 -1.26
N GLU A 135 -8.44 11.41 -0.64
CA GLU A 135 -9.49 12.37 -1.03
C GLU A 135 -9.27 12.92 -2.44
N ASN A 136 -8.01 13.19 -2.83
CA ASN A 136 -7.70 13.58 -4.20
C ASN A 136 -8.11 12.50 -5.21
N VAL A 137 -7.83 11.23 -4.90
CA VAL A 137 -8.26 10.10 -5.74
C VAL A 137 -9.77 10.06 -5.89
N ARG A 138 -10.53 10.19 -4.80
CA ARG A 138 -12.00 10.20 -4.86
C ARG A 138 -12.56 11.37 -5.67
N HIS A 139 -11.91 12.51 -5.61
CA HIS A 139 -12.30 13.69 -6.39
C HIS A 139 -12.02 13.48 -7.89
N THR A 140 -10.83 13.00 -8.24
CA THR A 140 -10.38 12.85 -9.63
C THR A 140 -10.97 11.62 -10.32
N TYR A 141 -11.13 10.51 -9.61
CA TYR A 141 -11.60 9.22 -10.12
C TYR A 141 -12.82 8.75 -9.32
N PRO A 142 -14.03 9.27 -9.60
CA PRO A 142 -15.23 9.02 -8.77
C PRO A 142 -15.65 7.54 -8.72
N ASP A 143 -15.31 6.76 -9.76
CA ASP A 143 -15.62 5.32 -9.83
C ASP A 143 -14.57 4.45 -9.12
N LEU A 144 -13.37 4.99 -8.85
CA LEU A 144 -12.28 4.26 -8.19
C LEU A 144 -12.47 4.25 -6.68
N ARG A 145 -12.63 3.07 -6.10
CA ARG A 145 -12.82 2.89 -4.66
C ARG A 145 -11.48 2.71 -3.97
N ILE A 146 -11.10 3.67 -3.14
CA ILE A 146 -9.87 3.60 -2.37
C ILE A 146 -10.15 3.62 -0.86
N ALA A 147 -9.45 2.76 -0.12
CA ALA A 147 -9.50 2.64 1.33
C ALA A 147 -8.08 2.73 1.93
N LEU A 148 -7.99 3.26 3.15
CA LEU A 148 -6.75 3.39 3.92
C LEU A 148 -6.92 2.67 5.25
N ARG A 149 -5.98 1.78 5.60
CA ARG A 149 -5.91 1.11 6.90
C ARG A 149 -4.48 1.11 7.40
N SER A 150 -4.28 1.40 8.68
CA SER A 150 -2.97 1.26 9.29
C SER A 150 -2.82 -0.09 9.94
N ILE A 151 -1.65 -0.73 9.81
CA ILE A 151 -1.46 -2.13 10.24
C ILE A 151 -1.67 -2.36 11.74
N TRP A 152 -1.43 -1.34 12.58
CA TRP A 152 -1.68 -1.40 14.02
C TRP A 152 -3.17 -1.31 14.40
N GLU A 153 -4.06 -0.96 13.47
CA GLU A 153 -5.52 -0.88 13.71
C GLU A 153 -6.26 -2.15 13.27
N ILE A 154 -5.54 -3.13 12.71
CA ILE A 154 -6.16 -4.31 12.05
C ILE A 154 -6.51 -5.41 13.07
N SER A 155 -5.91 -5.38 14.28
CA SER A 155 -6.21 -6.35 15.32
C SER A 155 -6.94 -5.72 16.49
N ALA A 156 -8.06 -6.34 16.89
CA ALA A 156 -8.77 -6.00 18.13
C ALA A 156 -7.92 -6.21 19.39
N GLN A 157 -6.78 -6.90 19.30
CA GLN A 157 -5.86 -7.09 20.43
C GLN A 157 -5.01 -5.85 20.75
N ILE A 158 -5.04 -4.83 19.89
CA ILE A 158 -4.28 -3.58 20.04
C ILE A 158 -5.16 -2.46 20.63
N HIS A 159 -6.45 -2.72 20.90
CA HIS A 159 -7.41 -1.79 21.49
C HIS A 159 -7.95 -2.26 22.84
#